data_AF-A0A8T0CN97-F1
#
_entry.id   AF-A0A8T0CN97-F1
#
_cell.length_a   1.000
_cell.length_b   1.000
_cell.length_c   1.000
_cell.angle_alpha   90.00
_cell.angle_beta   90.00
_cell.angle_gamma   90.00
#
_symmetry.space_group_name_H-M   'P 1'
#
loop_
_entity.id
_entity.type
_entity.pdbx_description
1 polymer ?
#
loop_
_entity_poly.entity_id
_entity_poly.type
_entity_poly.pdbx_seq_one_letter_code
_entity_poly.pdbx_strand_id
1 'polypeptide(L)'
;MTSPRRGPVSCNGAGAIPPATLAEFTLAAAGSGQDSYDVSLVDGFNLPLSITPQGSGSGCTAPSCAANVNSVCPSELAVKGSDGSVVACKSACLALNQPQYCCTGAYGTSETCPPTNYSMIFKDQCPQAYSYAYDDKTSLFSCAGGTSYLITFCP
;
A
#
# COMPACT_ATOMS: atom_id res chain seq x y z
N MET A 1 20.02 -32.09 8.03
CA MET A 1 19.79 -30.69 7.61
C MET A 1 18.70 -30.68 6.57
N THR A 2 17.45 -30.41 6.96
CA THR A 2 16.33 -30.27 6.02
C THR A 2 16.36 -28.86 5.46
N SER A 3 16.77 -28.71 4.20
CA SER A 3 16.62 -27.46 3.46
C SER A 3 15.13 -27.06 3.49
N PRO A 4 14.75 -25.86 3.97
CA PRO A 4 13.36 -25.44 3.93
C PRO A 4 12.97 -25.37 2.46
N ARG A 5 11.98 -26.18 2.04
CA ARG A 5 11.42 -26.07 0.70
C ARG A 5 10.87 -24.65 0.58
N ARG A 6 11.56 -23.79 -0.19
CA ARG A 6 11.00 -22.51 -0.62
C ARG A 6 9.73 -22.83 -1.39
N GLY A 7 8.66 -22.11 -1.11
CA GLY A 7 7.43 -22.20 -1.91
C GLY A 7 7.71 -21.93 -3.39
N PRO A 8 6.73 -22.19 -4.28
CA PRO A 8 6.87 -21.81 -5.68
C PRO A 8 7.16 -20.31 -5.82
N VAL A 9 7.92 -19.93 -6.85
CA VAL A 9 8.19 -18.51 -7.17
C VAL A 9 6.90 -17.80 -7.61
N SER A 10 6.00 -18.50 -8.29
CA SER A 10 4.66 -18.00 -8.63
C SER A 10 3.75 -18.02 -7.40
N CYS A 11 3.03 -16.92 -7.17
CA CYS A 11 2.03 -16.80 -6.10
C CYS A 11 0.78 -17.67 -6.33
N ASN A 12 0.52 -18.13 -7.57
CA ASN A 12 -0.61 -19.00 -7.92
C ASN A 12 -1.98 -18.50 -7.40
N GLY A 13 -2.21 -17.18 -7.45
CA GLY A 13 -3.44 -16.55 -6.99
C GLY A 13 -3.52 -16.32 -5.48
N ALA A 14 -2.52 -16.73 -4.69
CA ALA A 14 -2.43 -16.37 -3.29
C ALA A 14 -1.97 -14.90 -3.13
N GLY A 15 -2.58 -14.18 -2.19
CA GLY A 15 -2.13 -12.84 -1.79
C GLY A 15 -0.83 -12.88 -0.99
N ALA A 16 -0.18 -11.73 -0.86
CA ALA A 16 0.95 -11.57 0.06
C ALA A 16 0.50 -11.79 1.51
N ILE A 17 1.37 -12.35 2.35
CA ILE A 17 1.17 -12.35 3.80
C ILE A 17 1.64 -10.97 4.30
N PRO A 18 0.76 -10.13 4.90
CA PRO A 18 1.15 -8.81 5.36
C PRO A 18 2.20 -8.84 6.50
N PRO A 19 3.02 -7.79 6.66
CA PRO A 19 2.93 -6.50 5.97
C PRO A 19 3.52 -6.46 4.56
N ALA A 20 2.82 -5.79 3.64
CA ALA A 20 3.26 -5.62 2.26
C ALA A 20 2.75 -4.30 1.67
N THR A 21 3.65 -3.56 1.02
CA THR A 21 3.27 -2.41 0.19
C THR A 21 2.58 -2.92 -1.07
N LEU A 22 1.41 -2.38 -1.39
CA LEU A 22 0.59 -2.82 -2.52
C LEU A 22 0.57 -1.78 -3.64
N ALA A 23 0.46 -2.28 -4.87
CA ALA A 23 0.08 -1.50 -6.04
C ALA A 23 -1.27 -2.04 -6.50
N GLU A 24 -2.33 -1.25 -6.36
CA GLU A 24 -3.71 -1.68 -6.61
C GLU A 24 -4.22 -1.05 -7.91
N PHE A 25 -5.00 -1.81 -8.69
CA PHE A 25 -5.51 -1.39 -9.99
C PHE A 25 -6.92 -1.93 -10.23
N THR A 26 -7.79 -1.08 -10.76
CA THR A 26 -9.02 -1.46 -11.45
C THR A 26 -8.94 -0.91 -12.86
N LEU A 27 -8.95 -1.79 -13.86
CA LEU A 27 -8.72 -1.42 -15.26
C LEU A 27 -10.03 -1.36 -16.05
N ALA A 28 -10.22 -0.27 -16.79
CA ALA A 28 -11.30 -0.10 -17.75
C ALA A 28 -10.90 -0.62 -19.14
N ALA A 29 -11.89 -0.87 -20.00
CA ALA A 29 -11.65 -1.32 -21.36
C ALA A 29 -10.99 -0.22 -22.20
N ALA A 30 -9.96 -0.57 -22.98
CA ALA A 30 -9.22 0.37 -23.80
C ALA A 30 -10.14 1.25 -24.68
N GLY A 31 -9.94 2.57 -24.64
CA GLY A 31 -10.76 3.53 -25.37
C GLY A 31 -12.10 3.87 -24.71
N SER A 32 -12.36 3.38 -23.50
CA SER A 32 -13.56 3.71 -22.72
C SER A 32 -13.26 3.75 -21.21
N GLY A 33 -14.00 4.56 -20.45
CA GLY A 33 -13.88 4.61 -18.99
C GLY A 33 -12.53 5.11 -18.48
N GLN A 34 -12.28 4.86 -17.19
CA GLN A 34 -11.06 5.24 -16.49
C GLN A 34 -10.53 4.07 -15.68
N ASP A 35 -9.23 3.86 -15.75
CA ASP A 35 -8.49 3.03 -14.81
C ASP A 35 -8.43 3.77 -13.47
N SER A 36 -8.57 3.07 -12.34
CA SER A 36 -8.25 3.59 -11.01
C SER A 36 -7.09 2.80 -10.42
N TYR A 37 -6.16 3.49 -9.76
CA TYR A 37 -4.93 2.90 -9.24
C TYR A 37 -4.38 3.70 -8.07
N ASP A 38 -3.61 3.01 -7.24
CA ASP A 38 -3.02 3.58 -6.04
C ASP A 38 -1.85 2.75 -5.51
N VAL A 39 -1.02 3.40 -4.68
CA VAL A 39 -0.06 2.73 -3.80
C VAL A 39 -0.70 2.64 -2.44
N SER A 40 -0.70 1.46 -1.82
CA SER A 40 -1.42 1.23 -0.57
C SER A 40 -0.56 0.63 0.53
N LEU A 41 -0.66 1.24 1.71
CA LEU A 41 -0.01 0.86 2.96
C LEU A 41 -1.04 0.41 4.01
N VAL A 42 -2.29 0.16 3.59
CA VAL A 42 -3.35 -0.39 4.45
C VAL A 42 -2.93 -1.73 5.05
N ASP A 43 -2.25 -2.54 4.24
CA ASP A 43 -1.63 -3.80 4.64
C ASP A 43 -0.17 -3.63 5.11
N GLY A 44 0.22 -2.42 5.48
CA GLY A 44 1.56 -2.10 5.96
C GLY A 44 2.58 -1.85 4.85
N PHE A 45 3.86 -1.84 5.23
CA PHE A 45 4.97 -1.50 4.36
C PHE A 45 6.07 -2.56 4.44
N ASN A 46 6.68 -2.90 3.32
CA ASN A 46 7.91 -3.69 3.29
C ASN A 46 9.00 -3.05 2.40
N LEU A 47 8.63 -2.54 1.23
CA LEU A 47 9.56 -1.90 0.28
C LEU A 47 8.93 -0.63 -0.34
N PRO A 48 9.74 0.40 -0.65
CA PRO A 48 9.28 1.56 -1.40
C PRO A 48 8.75 1.16 -2.78
N LEU A 49 7.69 1.83 -3.24
CA LEU A 49 7.01 1.51 -4.50
C LEU A 49 6.46 2.77 -5.16
N SER A 50 6.50 2.83 -6.49
CA SER A 50 5.76 3.82 -7.29
C SER A 50 5.03 3.19 -8.46
N ILE A 51 3.97 3.88 -8.92
CA ILE A 51 3.24 3.57 -10.14
C ILE A 51 3.37 4.77 -11.07
N THR A 52 3.91 4.55 -12.26
CA THR A 52 4.07 5.60 -13.28
C THR A 52 3.27 5.24 -14.53
N PRO A 53 2.13 5.90 -14.78
CA PRO A 53 1.38 5.77 -16.02
C PRO A 53 2.25 6.09 -17.24
N GLN A 54 2.14 5.28 -18.29
CA GLN A 54 2.88 5.35 -19.55
C GLN A 54 1.87 5.59 -20.69
N GLY A 55 1.96 6.74 -21.37
CA GLY A 55 1.10 7.05 -22.51
C GLY A 55 0.84 8.54 -22.73
N SER A 56 0.15 8.87 -23.82
CA SER A 56 -0.12 10.24 -24.30
C SER A 56 -1.30 10.94 -23.62
N GLY A 57 -1.89 10.34 -22.58
CA GLY A 57 -2.87 10.99 -21.72
C GLY A 57 -2.16 11.97 -20.79
N SER A 58 -1.95 13.21 -21.23
CA SER A 58 -1.31 14.24 -20.41
C SER A 58 -2.04 14.41 -19.08
N GLY A 59 -1.35 14.19 -17.96
CA GLY A 59 -1.80 14.62 -16.63
C GLY A 59 -2.21 13.53 -15.64
N CYS A 60 -1.97 12.24 -15.91
CA CYS A 60 -2.19 11.21 -14.89
C CYS A 60 -1.11 11.28 -13.80
N THR A 61 -1.53 11.22 -12.53
CA THR A 61 -0.62 11.29 -11.38
C THR A 61 0.21 10.01 -11.29
N ALA A 62 1.49 10.14 -10.96
CA ALA A 62 2.35 9.00 -10.64
C ALA A 62 2.51 8.90 -9.11
N PRO A 63 1.65 8.14 -8.39
CA PRO A 63 1.78 8.00 -6.95
C PRO A 63 3.08 7.29 -6.59
N SER A 64 3.73 7.77 -5.53
CA SER A 64 4.98 7.21 -5.03
C SER A 64 5.01 7.16 -3.51
N CYS A 65 5.52 6.05 -3.00
CA CYS A 65 6.02 5.87 -1.65
C CYS A 65 7.50 5.53 -1.73
N ALA A 66 8.35 6.53 -1.98
CA ALA A 66 9.80 6.36 -2.11
C ALA A 66 10.52 6.31 -0.75
N ALA A 67 9.88 6.77 0.32
CA ALA A 67 10.45 6.80 1.66
C ALA A 67 10.65 5.39 2.23
N ASN A 68 11.69 5.24 3.05
CA ASN A 68 11.91 4.03 3.83
C ASN A 68 11.10 4.08 5.14
N VAL A 69 9.84 3.66 5.09
CA VAL A 69 8.94 3.66 6.26
C VAL A 69 9.48 2.77 7.40
N ASN A 70 10.27 1.74 7.10
CA ASN A 70 10.90 0.90 8.13
C ASN A 70 11.80 1.68 9.09
N SER A 71 12.35 2.83 8.66
CA SER A 71 13.22 3.68 9.48
C SER A 71 12.49 4.47 10.57
N VAL A 72 11.18 4.69 10.41
CA VAL A 72 10.33 5.43 11.36
C VAL A 72 9.25 4.54 11.97
N CYS A 73 9.31 3.23 11.72
CA CYS A 73 8.29 2.29 12.17
C CYS A 73 8.27 2.17 13.70
N PRO A 74 7.13 2.42 14.36
CA PRO A 74 6.99 2.20 15.80
C PRO A 74 7.30 0.76 16.20
N SER A 75 7.81 0.59 17.41
CA SER A 75 8.28 -0.72 17.90
C SER A 75 7.19 -1.80 17.92
N GLU A 76 5.96 -1.40 18.18
CA GLU A 76 4.75 -2.21 18.24
C GLU A 76 4.22 -2.62 16.86
N LEU A 77 4.66 -1.92 15.80
CA LEU A 77 4.32 -2.21 14.41
C LEU A 77 5.45 -2.93 13.67
N ALA A 78 6.67 -2.88 14.20
CA ALA A 78 7.88 -3.36 13.55
C ALA A 78 7.93 -4.89 13.41
N VAL A 79 8.26 -5.36 12.20
CA VAL A 79 8.71 -6.73 11.95
C VAL A 79 10.23 -6.72 11.89
N LYS A 80 10.88 -7.50 12.76
CA LYS A 80 12.35 -7.54 12.87
C LYS A 80 12.95 -8.72 12.14
N GLY A 81 14.05 -8.47 11.43
CA GLY A 81 14.93 -9.49 10.86
C GLY A 81 15.79 -10.18 11.92
N SER A 82 16.54 -11.19 11.51
CA SER A 82 17.44 -11.94 12.40
C SER A 82 18.58 -11.10 13.00
N ASP A 83 18.94 -10.01 12.34
CA ASP A 83 19.94 -9.03 12.78
C ASP A 83 19.36 -7.93 13.68
N GLY A 84 18.05 -7.99 13.98
CA GLY A 84 17.34 -7.00 14.77
C GLY A 84 16.90 -5.75 14.01
N SER A 85 17.24 -5.64 12.72
CA SER A 85 16.78 -4.54 11.85
C SER A 85 15.28 -4.64 11.58
N VAL A 86 14.61 -3.49 11.38
CA VAL A 86 13.20 -3.48 10.95
C VAL A 86 13.16 -3.75 9.44
N VAL A 87 12.55 -4.87 9.06
CA VAL A 87 12.47 -5.32 7.66
C VAL A 87 11.10 -5.03 7.02
N ALA A 88 10.09 -4.79 7.85
CA ALA A 88 8.76 -4.38 7.42
C ALA A 88 8.01 -3.69 8.58
N CYS A 89 6.97 -2.93 8.26
CA CYS A 89 6.14 -2.21 9.22
C CYS A 89 4.66 -2.58 9.04
N LYS A 90 4.04 -3.14 10.07
CA LYS A 90 2.59 -3.43 10.07
C LYS A 90 1.79 -2.14 10.09
N SER A 91 0.64 -2.12 9.43
CA SER A 91 -0.37 -1.10 9.74
C SER A 91 -0.94 -1.32 11.15
N ALA A 92 -1.58 -0.29 11.71
CA ALA A 92 -2.23 -0.42 13.02
C ALA A 92 -3.37 -1.45 13.01
N CYS A 93 -4.08 -1.61 11.90
CA CYS A 93 -5.08 -2.66 11.78
C CYS A 93 -4.46 -4.05 11.97
N LEU A 94 -3.36 -4.33 11.26
CA LEU A 94 -2.66 -5.62 11.34
C LEU A 94 -2.04 -5.89 12.71
N ALA A 95 -1.53 -4.85 13.38
CA ALA A 95 -0.85 -5.02 14.66
C ALA A 95 -1.79 -5.04 15.86
N LEU A 96 -2.84 -4.21 15.85
CA LEU A 96 -3.68 -3.95 17.02
C LEU A 96 -5.09 -4.54 16.88
N ASN A 97 -5.54 -4.82 15.66
CA ASN A 97 -6.82 -5.42 15.33
C ASN A 97 -8.01 -4.76 16.04
N GLN A 98 -8.02 -3.42 16.07
CA GLN A 98 -9.10 -2.63 16.66
C GLN A 98 -9.98 -2.00 15.58
N PRO A 99 -11.31 -1.90 15.81
CA PRO A 99 -12.26 -1.37 14.82
C PRO A 99 -11.88 0.01 14.26
N GLN A 100 -11.34 0.90 15.08
CA GLN A 100 -10.92 2.24 14.66
C GLN A 100 -9.70 2.27 13.73
N TYR A 101 -8.88 1.21 13.71
CA TYR A 101 -7.73 1.11 12.80
C TYR A 101 -8.06 0.31 11.55
N CYS A 102 -8.99 -0.64 11.66
CA CYS A 102 -9.44 -1.48 10.56
C CYS A 102 -10.67 -0.93 9.84
N CYS A 103 -11.23 0.19 10.32
CA CYS A 103 -12.46 0.79 9.81
C CYS A 103 -13.63 -0.20 9.71
N THR A 104 -13.92 -0.89 10.82
CA THR A 104 -15.00 -1.89 10.87
C THR A 104 -16.04 -1.54 11.94
N GLY A 105 -17.22 -2.17 11.84
CA GLY A 105 -18.31 -1.97 12.80
C GLY A 105 -18.75 -0.51 12.89
N ALA A 106 -18.64 0.11 14.07
CA ALA A 106 -18.97 1.52 14.28
C ALA A 106 -18.11 2.49 13.45
N TYR A 107 -16.93 2.04 12.99
CA TYR A 107 -15.98 2.77 12.15
C TYR A 107 -16.09 2.37 10.67
N GLY A 108 -17.20 1.76 10.25
CA GLY A 108 -17.39 1.23 8.89
C GLY A 108 -17.74 2.26 7.82
N THR A 109 -17.56 3.56 8.07
CA THR A 109 -17.72 4.61 7.05
C THR A 109 -16.59 5.62 7.12
N SER A 110 -16.41 6.38 6.04
CA SER A 110 -15.35 7.41 5.95
C SER A 110 -15.48 8.51 7.01
N GLU A 111 -16.72 8.81 7.42
CA GLU A 111 -17.04 9.80 8.44
C GLU A 111 -16.73 9.30 9.85
N THR A 112 -16.89 8.00 10.08
CA THR A 112 -16.69 7.40 11.41
C THR A 112 -15.31 6.81 11.63
N CYS A 113 -14.50 6.62 10.57
CA CYS A 113 -13.10 6.20 10.66
C CYS A 113 -12.14 7.31 10.20
N PRO A 114 -11.81 8.28 11.08
CA PRO A 114 -10.86 9.32 10.75
C PRO A 114 -9.41 8.80 10.74
N PRO A 115 -8.46 9.55 10.15
CA PRO A 115 -7.04 9.27 10.31
C PRO A 115 -6.64 9.16 11.78
N THR A 116 -5.68 8.29 12.07
CA THR A 116 -5.15 8.05 13.43
C THR A 116 -3.68 8.44 13.52
N ASN A 117 -3.14 8.48 14.74
CA ASN A 117 -1.70 8.72 14.95
C ASN A 117 -0.84 7.70 14.18
N TYR A 118 -1.32 6.45 14.03
CA TYR A 118 -0.57 5.43 13.29
C TYR A 118 -0.67 5.60 11.78
N SER A 119 -1.86 5.85 11.23
CA SER A 119 -1.99 6.06 9.77
C SER A 119 -1.21 7.30 9.33
N MET A 120 -1.18 8.35 10.15
CA MET A 120 -0.40 9.55 9.87
C MET A 120 1.10 9.30 9.75
N ILE A 121 1.67 8.30 10.44
CA ILE A 121 3.09 7.94 10.25
C ILE A 121 3.35 7.50 8.80
N PHE A 122 2.48 6.65 8.25
CA PHE A 122 2.57 6.23 6.86
C PHE A 122 2.31 7.40 5.92
N LYS A 123 1.32 8.25 6.24
CA LYS A 123 0.94 9.38 5.39
C LYS A 123 2.03 10.45 5.30
N ASP A 124 2.69 10.74 6.41
CA ASP A 124 3.79 11.72 6.46
C ASP A 124 5.00 11.27 5.63
N GLN A 125 5.25 9.96 5.54
CA GLN A 125 6.31 9.40 4.70
C GLN A 125 5.89 9.27 3.24
N CYS A 126 4.62 8.93 2.98
CA CYS A 126 4.10 8.64 1.66
C CYS A 126 2.75 9.34 1.43
N PRO A 127 2.74 10.66 1.17
CA PRO A 127 1.52 11.46 1.10
C PRO A 127 0.56 11.07 -0.02
N GLN A 128 1.06 10.40 -1.06
CA GLN A 128 0.28 9.93 -2.20
C GLN A 128 -0.15 8.46 -2.08
N ALA A 129 0.21 7.77 -1.00
CA ALA A 129 -0.20 6.40 -0.76
C ALA A 129 -1.37 6.35 0.23
N TYR A 130 -2.21 5.33 0.09
CA TYR A 130 -3.24 5.02 1.08
C TYR A 130 -2.57 4.67 2.40
N SER A 131 -2.88 5.44 3.45
CA SER A 131 -2.36 5.19 4.80
C SER A 131 -3.32 4.40 5.69
N TYR A 132 -4.61 4.35 5.32
CA TYR A 132 -5.69 3.61 5.96
C TYR A 132 -6.88 3.46 4.97
N ALA A 133 -7.90 2.70 5.34
CA ALA A 133 -8.95 2.23 4.42
C ALA A 133 -9.78 3.32 3.72
N TYR A 134 -9.90 4.54 4.25
CA TYR A 134 -10.72 5.61 3.66
C TYR A 134 -9.90 6.85 3.24
N ASP A 135 -8.63 6.66 2.89
CA ASP A 135 -7.71 7.73 2.45
C ASP A 135 -7.86 8.10 0.96
N ASP A 136 -9.07 8.00 0.41
CA ASP A 136 -9.33 8.14 -1.04
C ASP A 136 -8.90 9.50 -1.59
N LYS A 137 -9.20 10.57 -0.85
CA LYS A 137 -9.08 11.97 -1.31
C LYS A 137 -7.68 12.36 -1.78
N THR A 138 -6.65 11.67 -1.29
CA THR A 138 -5.25 12.00 -1.58
C THR A 138 -4.44 10.83 -2.14
N SER A 139 -5.08 9.67 -2.31
CA SER A 139 -4.38 8.40 -2.58
C SER A 139 -4.96 7.62 -3.75
N LEU A 140 -6.21 7.90 -4.15
CA LEU A 140 -6.83 7.28 -5.31
C LEU A 140 -6.61 8.12 -6.55
N PHE A 141 -6.02 7.52 -7.58
CA PHE A 141 -5.74 8.20 -8.84
C PHE A 141 -6.43 7.49 -10.00
N SER A 142 -6.72 8.26 -11.05
CA SER A 142 -7.35 7.73 -12.25
C SER A 142 -6.59 8.13 -13.51
N CYS A 143 -6.69 7.29 -14.55
CA CYS A 143 -6.16 7.57 -15.87
C CYS A 143 -7.11 6.98 -16.94
N ALA A 144 -6.92 7.34 -18.21
CA ALA A 144 -7.77 6.83 -19.28
C ALA A 144 -7.63 5.31 -19.44
N GLY A 145 -8.73 4.62 -19.71
CA GLY A 145 -8.71 3.17 -19.94
C GLY A 145 -7.77 2.75 -21.07
N GLY A 146 -6.97 1.72 -20.82
CA GLY A 146 -5.92 1.24 -21.75
C GLY A 146 -4.56 1.89 -21.53
N THR A 147 -4.35 2.54 -20.38
CA THR A 147 -3.05 3.08 -20.00
C THR A 147 -2.07 1.95 -19.66
N SER A 148 -0.82 2.09 -20.08
CA SER A 148 0.25 1.19 -19.64
C SER A 148 0.86 1.72 -18.34
N TYR A 149 1.39 0.84 -17.48
CA TYR A 149 1.92 1.25 -16.17
C TYR A 149 3.31 0.67 -15.94
N LEU A 150 4.21 1.50 -15.41
CA LEU A 150 5.51 1.09 -14.89
C LEU A 150 5.46 1.07 -13.37
N ILE A 151 5.68 -0.10 -12.78
CA ILE A 151 5.81 -0.27 -11.33
C ILE A 151 7.30 -0.33 -10.99
N THR A 152 7.75 0.54 -10.10
CA THR A 152 9.17 0.60 -9.68
C THR A 152 9.27 0.31 -8.19
N PHE A 153 10.06 -0.70 -7.84
CA PHE A 153 10.47 -0.96 -6.46
C PHE A 153 11.73 -0.16 -6.15
N CYS A 154 11.78 0.48 -4.99
CA CYS A 154 12.86 1.41 -4.61
C CYS A 154 13.09 2.54 -5.65
N PRO A 155 12.05 3.34 -5.98
CA PRO A 155 12.14 4.42 -6.95
C PRO A 155 13.00 5.61 -6.48
#